data_AF-A0A973H2R8-F1
#
_entry.id   AF-A0A973H2R8-F1
#
_cell.length_a   1.000
_cell.length_b   1.000
_cell.length_c   1.000
_cell.angle_alpha   90.00
_cell.angle_beta   90.00
_cell.angle_gamma   90.00
#
_symmetry.space_group_name_H-M   'P 1'
#
loop_
_entity.id
_entity.type
_entity.pdbx_description
1 polymer ?
#
loop_
_entity_poly.entity_id
_entity_poly.type
_entity_poly.pdbx_seq_one_letter_code
_entity_poly.pdbx_strand_id
1 'polypeptide(L)'
;MRDDPRLPSTPGFWRSPLRGPWFTSVLGLVLLVGITVLFVTGLLSYAAYNPDLSPVNDKTPDKGLLGFYLFAWPTDPHWLYRLNQGVHVTLGITLIPVLLAKLWSVVPRLFTLPPARSLAHAAERISLLLLVGGGLFEFVTGVLNVQLDYVFPGSFYPLHFYGAWVFFAAFVA
;
A
#
# COMPACT_ATOMS: atom_id res chain seq x y z
N MET A 1 29.52 -24.48 -26.91
CA MET A 1 28.48 -23.45 -26.78
C MET A 1 28.45 -23.10 -25.30
N ARG A 2 28.93 -21.91 -24.90
CA ARG A 2 28.85 -21.50 -23.49
C ARG A 2 27.38 -21.22 -23.20
N ASP A 3 26.79 -21.96 -22.27
CA ASP A 3 25.48 -21.62 -21.74
C ASP A 3 25.60 -20.26 -21.06
N ASP A 4 25.11 -19.21 -21.72
CA ASP A 4 25.01 -17.91 -21.08
C ASP A 4 24.11 -18.06 -19.84
N PRO A 5 24.55 -17.62 -18.66
CA PRO A 5 23.76 -17.77 -17.45
C PRO A 5 22.43 -17.04 -17.62
N ARG A 6 21.32 -17.73 -17.34
CA ARG A 6 19.97 -17.15 -17.32
C ARG A 6 19.86 -16.18 -16.14
N LEU A 7 20.32 -14.95 -16.33
CA LEU A 7 20.19 -13.88 -15.33
C LEU A 7 18.84 -13.17 -15.48
N PRO A 8 18.26 -12.64 -14.38
CA PRO A 8 17.05 -11.82 -14.41
C PRO A 8 17.08 -10.61 -15.35
N SER A 9 18.27 -10.13 -15.71
CA SER A 9 18.49 -9.03 -16.65
C SER A 9 18.49 -9.46 -18.13
N THR A 10 18.46 -10.76 -18.45
CA THR A 10 18.54 -11.25 -19.84
C THR A 10 17.20 -11.16 -20.58
N PRO A 11 17.18 -10.90 -21.91
CA PRO A 11 15.97 -10.84 -22.77
C PRO A 11 15.24 -12.19 -22.96
N GLY A 12 14.81 -12.82 -21.87
CA GLY A 12 14.11 -14.09 -21.91
C GLY A 12 13.82 -14.73 -20.57
N PHE A 13 14.45 -14.25 -19.49
CA PHE A 13 14.25 -14.78 -18.15
C PHE A 13 12.78 -14.69 -17.70
N TRP A 14 12.12 -13.57 -18.01
CA TRP A 14 10.78 -13.24 -17.54
C TRP A 14 9.66 -13.47 -18.57
N ARG A 15 9.71 -14.52 -19.39
CA ARG A 15 8.67 -14.76 -20.41
C ARG A 15 7.41 -15.40 -19.82
N SER A 16 6.25 -14.86 -20.16
CA SER A 16 4.94 -15.47 -19.91
C SER A 16 3.90 -14.89 -20.88
N PRO A 17 3.04 -15.70 -21.52
CA PRO A 17 1.98 -15.21 -22.41
C PRO A 17 0.90 -14.40 -21.67
N LEU A 18 0.76 -14.59 -20.35
CA LEU A 18 -0.19 -13.85 -19.52
C LEU A 18 0.32 -12.46 -19.12
N ARG A 19 1.63 -12.20 -19.26
CA ARG A 19 2.24 -10.91 -18.94
C ARG A 19 2.07 -9.93 -20.09
N GLY A 20 0.85 -9.46 -20.28
CA GLY A 20 0.49 -8.47 -21.30
C GLY A 20 0.12 -7.09 -20.71
N PRO A 21 0.13 -6.03 -21.54
CA PRO A 21 -0.32 -4.69 -21.13
C PRO A 21 -1.76 -4.68 -20.59
N TRP A 22 -2.66 -5.40 -21.26
CA TRP A 22 -4.08 -5.46 -20.86
C TRP A 22 -4.27 -6.00 -19.44
N PHE A 23 -3.73 -7.19 -19.15
CA PHE A 23 -3.82 -7.80 -17.82
C PHE A 23 -3.19 -6.90 -16.74
N THR A 24 -2.02 -6.33 -17.05
CA THR A 24 -1.30 -5.41 -16.15
C THR A 24 -2.12 -4.16 -15.84
N SER A 25 -2.86 -3.62 -16.82
CA SER A 25 -3.72 -2.46 -16.68
C SER A 25 -4.98 -2.77 -15.88
N VAL A 26 -5.63 -3.93 -16.11
CA VAL A 26 -6.81 -4.36 -15.33
C VAL A 26 -6.46 -4.50 -13.86
N LEU A 27 -5.35 -5.19 -13.53
CA LEU A 27 -4.87 -5.27 -12.14
C LEU A 27 -4.59 -3.88 -11.55
N GLY A 28 -4.01 -2.99 -12.34
CA GLY A 28 -3.77 -1.59 -11.95
C GLY A 28 -5.06 -0.84 -11.62
N LEU A 29 -6.11 -0.99 -12.43
CA LEU A 29 -7.41 -0.35 -12.20
C LEU A 29 -8.09 -0.88 -10.94
N VAL A 30 -8.10 -2.19 -10.72
CA VAL A 30 -8.67 -2.82 -9.52
C VAL A 30 -7.94 -2.31 -8.27
N LEU A 31 -6.61 -2.27 -8.30
CA LEU A 31 -5.81 -1.71 -7.21
C LEU A 31 -6.06 -0.22 -7.02
N LEU A 32 -6.17 0.56 -8.11
CA LEU A 32 -6.44 1.99 -8.03
C LEU A 32 -7.71 2.27 -7.21
N VAL A 33 -8.82 1.63 -7.59
CA VAL A 33 -10.10 1.78 -6.90
C VAL A 33 -10.03 1.21 -5.49
N GLY A 34 -9.54 -0.03 -5.35
CA GLY A 34 -9.52 -0.74 -4.09
C GLY A 34 -8.67 -0.05 -3.03
N ILE A 35 -7.47 0.42 -3.39
CA ILE A 35 -6.56 1.12 -2.48
C ILE A 35 -7.13 2.49 -2.09
N THR A 36 -7.83 3.17 -3.00
CA THR A 36 -8.52 4.42 -2.66
C THR A 36 -9.58 4.16 -1.58
N VAL A 37 -10.35 3.09 -1.71
CA VAL A 37 -11.33 2.69 -0.70
C VAL A 37 -10.64 2.33 0.63
N LEU A 38 -9.53 1.59 0.59
CA LEU A 38 -8.75 1.28 1.80
C LEU A 38 -8.24 2.54 2.51
N PHE A 39 -7.68 3.48 1.75
CA PHE A 39 -7.17 4.73 2.29
C PHE A 39 -8.30 5.51 2.98
N VAL A 40 -9.42 5.73 2.29
CA VAL A 40 -10.57 6.46 2.86
C VAL A 40 -11.12 5.75 4.10
N THR A 41 -11.36 4.44 4.03
CA THR A 41 -11.88 3.67 5.18
C THR A 41 -10.89 3.64 6.35
N GLY A 42 -9.58 3.67 6.09
CA GLY A 42 -8.53 3.78 7.10
C GLY A 42 -8.55 5.15 7.80
N LEU A 43 -8.68 6.25 7.04
CA LEU A 43 -8.85 7.60 7.59
C LEU A 43 -10.14 7.69 8.43
N LEU A 44 -11.25 7.12 7.95
CA LEU A 44 -12.50 7.06 8.70
C LEU A 44 -12.35 6.24 9.98
N SER A 45 -11.64 5.11 9.95
CA SER A 45 -11.33 4.34 11.17
C SER A 45 -10.48 5.16 12.13
N TYR A 46 -9.49 5.91 11.64
CA TYR A 46 -8.67 6.79 12.47
C TYR A 46 -9.49 7.91 13.12
N ALA A 47 -10.42 8.54 12.39
CA ALA A 47 -11.37 9.50 12.97
C ALA A 47 -12.27 8.85 14.02
N ALA A 48 -12.67 7.58 13.83
CA ALA A 48 -13.48 6.81 14.77
C ALA A 48 -12.75 6.49 16.09
N TYR A 49 -11.42 6.41 16.10
CA TYR A 49 -10.63 6.38 17.34
C TYR A 49 -10.78 7.68 18.16
N ASN A 50 -11.21 8.76 17.51
CA ASN A 50 -11.44 10.07 18.11
C ASN A 50 -10.23 10.52 18.95
N PRO A 51 -9.07 10.77 18.31
CA PRO A 51 -7.83 11.06 19.02
C PRO A 51 -7.92 12.34 19.88
N ASP A 52 -8.80 13.28 19.51
CA ASP A 52 -8.98 14.53 20.25
C ASP A 52 -9.83 14.36 21.52
N LEU A 53 -10.47 13.20 21.72
CA LEU A 53 -11.28 12.90 22.89
C LEU A 53 -10.45 12.63 24.16
N SER A 54 -9.29 11.97 24.02
CA SER A 54 -8.44 11.57 25.15
C SER A 54 -7.02 11.23 24.72
N PRO A 55 -5.98 11.56 25.52
CA PRO A 55 -4.61 11.11 25.27
C PRO A 55 -4.45 9.58 25.16
N VAL A 56 -5.37 8.80 25.75
CA VAL A 56 -5.34 7.33 25.64
C VAL A 56 -5.72 6.87 24.22
N ASN A 57 -6.58 7.63 23.54
CA ASN A 57 -7.03 7.36 22.18
C ASN A 57 -6.02 7.86 21.14
N ASP A 58 -5.32 8.96 21.42
CA ASP A 58 -4.33 9.49 20.48
C ASP A 58 -3.07 8.63 20.44
N LYS A 59 -3.00 7.75 19.44
CA LYS A 59 -1.83 6.90 19.17
C LYS A 59 -0.77 7.60 18.31
N THR A 60 -1.04 8.83 17.85
CA THR A 60 -0.16 9.60 16.97
C THR A 60 -0.24 11.09 17.33
N PRO A 61 0.20 11.50 18.53
CA PRO A 61 0.07 12.89 18.99
C PRO A 61 0.79 13.90 18.07
N ASP A 62 1.84 13.46 17.37
CA ASP A 62 2.65 14.28 16.46
C ASP A 62 2.11 14.36 15.02
N LYS A 63 0.85 13.94 14.77
CA LYS A 63 0.24 13.88 13.43
C LYS A 63 0.27 15.21 12.66
N GLY A 64 0.34 16.34 13.36
CA GLY A 64 0.43 17.68 12.77
C GLY A 64 -0.65 17.93 11.72
N LEU A 65 -0.24 18.42 10.54
CA LEU A 65 -1.17 18.72 9.43
C LEU A 65 -1.90 17.49 8.90
N LEU A 66 -1.41 16.26 9.13
CA LEU A 66 -2.05 15.03 8.66
C LEU A 66 -3.36 14.74 9.42
N GLY A 67 -3.63 15.44 10.53
CA GLY A 67 -4.90 15.37 11.26
C GLY A 67 -5.99 16.31 10.75
N PHE A 68 -5.78 17.04 9.64
CA PHE A 68 -6.70 18.11 9.18
C PHE A 68 -8.15 17.68 8.96
N TYR A 69 -8.38 16.38 8.73
CA TYR A 69 -9.68 15.81 8.39
C TYR A 69 -10.45 15.29 9.61
N LEU A 70 -9.89 15.37 10.83
CA LEU A 70 -10.50 14.81 12.03
C LEU A 70 -11.85 15.46 12.34
N PHE A 71 -12.82 14.62 12.72
CA PHE A 71 -14.18 15.03 13.07
C PHE A 71 -14.74 14.11 14.16
N ALA A 72 -15.77 14.58 14.86
CA ALA A 72 -16.50 13.77 15.84
C ALA A 72 -17.23 12.62 15.12
N TRP A 73 -16.67 11.41 15.24
CA TRP A 73 -17.25 10.23 14.60
C TRP A 73 -18.66 9.92 15.11
N PRO A 74 -19.65 9.69 14.23
CA PRO A 74 -20.98 9.29 14.65
C PRO A 74 -20.98 7.85 15.16
N THR A 75 -21.23 7.67 16.46
CA THR A 75 -21.31 6.35 17.10
C THR A 75 -22.63 5.62 16.82
N ASP A 76 -23.64 6.35 16.34
CA ASP A 76 -24.95 5.83 15.97
C ASP A 76 -25.24 6.05 14.48
N PRO A 77 -25.73 5.01 13.77
CA PRO A 77 -25.95 3.66 14.28
C PRO A 77 -24.65 2.87 14.47
N HIS A 78 -24.58 2.04 15.51
CA HIS A 78 -23.38 1.27 15.87
C HIS A 78 -22.82 0.37 14.76
N TRP A 79 -23.62 -0.02 13.75
CA TRP A 79 -23.16 -0.82 12.63
C TRP A 79 -22.27 -0.04 11.66
N LEU A 80 -22.28 1.29 11.69
CA LEU A 80 -21.51 2.13 10.76
C LEU A 80 -20.01 1.83 10.84
N TYR A 81 -19.46 1.78 12.05
CA TYR A 81 -18.04 1.43 12.23
C TYR A 81 -17.77 -0.03 11.84
N ARG A 82 -18.70 -0.95 12.11
CA ARG A 82 -18.58 -2.35 11.69
C ARG A 82 -18.51 -2.48 10.17
N LEU A 83 -19.30 -1.68 9.44
CA LEU A 83 -19.23 -1.63 7.98
C LEU A 83 -17.89 -1.05 7.53
N ASN A 84 -17.49 0.11 8.05
CA ASN A 84 -16.23 0.75 7.66
C ASN A 84 -15.02 -0.17 7.87
N GLN A 85 -14.89 -0.71 9.09
CA GLN A 85 -13.80 -1.61 9.45
C GLN A 85 -13.90 -2.94 8.71
N GLY A 86 -15.10 -3.48 8.54
CA GLY A 86 -15.35 -4.71 7.78
C GLY A 86 -14.93 -4.58 6.32
N VAL A 87 -15.25 -3.46 5.67
CA VAL A 87 -14.81 -3.13 4.32
C VAL A 87 -13.30 -3.01 4.27
N HIS A 88 -12.69 -2.20 5.16
CA HIS A 88 -11.24 -1.98 5.18
C HIS A 88 -10.47 -3.30 5.25
N VAL A 89 -10.79 -4.15 6.24
CA VAL A 89 -10.08 -5.41 6.46
C VAL A 89 -10.36 -6.43 5.35
N THR A 90 -11.63 -6.65 5.01
CA THR A 90 -12.00 -7.68 4.03
C THR A 90 -11.47 -7.34 2.64
N LEU A 91 -11.60 -6.07 2.23
CA LEU A 91 -11.04 -5.60 0.96
C LEU A 91 -9.52 -5.68 0.97
N GLY A 92 -8.86 -5.29 2.07
CA GLY A 92 -7.41 -5.37 2.21
C GLY A 92 -6.89 -6.78 1.97
N ILE A 93 -7.50 -7.77 2.62
CA ILE A 93 -7.16 -9.19 2.43
C ILE A 93 -7.44 -9.63 0.99
N THR A 94 -8.61 -9.25 0.44
CA THR A 94 -9.03 -9.63 -0.92
C THR A 94 -8.10 -9.06 -2.00
N LEU A 95 -7.48 -7.91 -1.77
CA LEU A 95 -6.56 -7.28 -2.72
C LEU A 95 -5.15 -7.88 -2.69
N ILE A 96 -4.78 -8.70 -1.70
CA ILE A 96 -3.43 -9.31 -1.62
C ILE A 96 -3.08 -10.09 -2.90
N PRO A 97 -3.91 -11.03 -3.40
CA PRO A 97 -3.60 -11.74 -4.65
C PRO A 97 -3.49 -10.80 -5.86
N VAL A 98 -4.29 -9.74 -5.91
CA VAL A 98 -4.27 -8.74 -6.99
C VAL A 98 -2.96 -7.94 -6.95
N LEU A 99 -2.52 -7.52 -5.76
CA LEU A 99 -1.25 -6.84 -5.54
C LEU A 99 -0.08 -7.74 -5.96
N LEU A 100 -0.05 -8.98 -5.51
CA LEU A 100 1.00 -9.93 -5.86
C LEU A 100 1.04 -10.21 -7.37
N ALA A 101 -0.12 -10.37 -8.01
CA ALA A 101 -0.22 -10.52 -9.46
C ALA A 101 0.27 -9.27 -10.19
N LYS A 102 -0.03 -8.07 -9.67
CA LYS A 102 0.45 -6.79 -10.23
C LYS A 102 1.97 -6.70 -10.13
N LEU A 103 2.54 -6.97 -8.96
CA LEU A 103 3.99 -6.96 -8.75
C LEU A 103 4.69 -7.98 -9.66
N TRP A 104 4.15 -9.19 -9.77
CA TRP A 104 4.63 -10.18 -10.72
C TRP A 104 4.57 -9.69 -12.17
N SER A 105 3.50 -8.98 -12.57
CA SER A 105 3.37 -8.49 -13.95
C SER A 105 4.44 -7.45 -14.30
N VAL A 106 4.89 -6.65 -13.33
CA VAL A 106 5.84 -5.55 -13.54
C VAL A 106 7.27 -5.83 -13.09
N VAL A 107 7.53 -6.95 -12.39
CA VAL A 107 8.86 -7.33 -11.89
C VAL A 107 10.00 -7.23 -12.92
N PRO A 108 9.82 -7.49 -14.23
CA PRO A 108 10.93 -7.39 -15.18
C PRO A 108 11.47 -5.96 -15.31
N ARG A 109 10.63 -4.94 -15.01
CA ARG A 109 11.03 -3.52 -15.01
C ARG A 109 12.03 -3.18 -13.90
N LEU A 110 12.15 -4.01 -12.86
CA LEU A 110 13.15 -3.82 -11.82
C LEU A 110 14.56 -4.18 -12.31
N PHE A 111 14.67 -5.08 -13.28
CA PHE A 111 15.95 -5.61 -13.80
C PHE A 111 16.41 -4.94 -15.11
N THR A 112 15.76 -3.86 -15.54
CA THR A 112 16.16 -3.12 -16.74
C THR A 112 17.48 -2.38 -16.53
N LEU A 113 18.38 -2.49 -17.51
CA LEU A 113 19.67 -1.81 -17.53
C LEU A 113 19.74 -0.73 -18.65
N PRO A 114 20.52 0.35 -18.48
CA PRO A 114 21.16 0.76 -17.23
C PRO A 114 20.11 1.19 -16.17
N PRO A 115 20.42 1.09 -14.87
CA PRO A 115 19.44 1.30 -13.82
C PRO A 115 18.98 2.77 -13.71
N ALA A 116 19.82 3.73 -14.12
CA ALA A 116 19.47 5.13 -14.26
C ALA A 116 20.04 5.66 -15.58
N ARG A 117 19.22 6.38 -16.34
CA ARG A 117 19.60 6.98 -17.63
C ARG A 117 19.77 8.50 -17.54
N SER A 118 19.15 9.12 -16.54
CA SER A 118 19.17 10.55 -16.26
C SER A 118 18.70 10.79 -14.82
N LEU A 119 18.81 12.03 -14.32
CA LEU A 119 18.27 12.43 -13.02
C LEU A 119 16.74 12.25 -12.97
N ALA A 120 16.03 12.63 -14.03
CA ALA A 120 14.58 12.43 -14.13
C ALA A 120 14.21 10.94 -14.03
N HIS A 121 14.91 10.07 -14.78
CA HIS A 121 14.67 8.62 -14.70
C HIS A 121 15.01 8.05 -13.32
N ALA A 122 16.03 8.58 -12.63
CA ALA A 122 16.33 8.17 -11.26
C ALA A 122 15.19 8.56 -10.30
N ALA A 123 14.64 9.77 -10.43
CA ALA A 123 13.50 10.22 -9.64
C ALA A 123 12.24 9.35 -9.88
N GLU A 124 11.95 9.00 -11.14
CA GLU A 124 10.88 8.05 -11.48
C GLU A 124 11.06 6.71 -10.77
N ARG A 125 12.28 6.16 -10.74
CA ARG A 125 12.54 4.89 -10.04
C ARG A 125 12.42 4.99 -8.52
N ILE A 126 12.81 6.11 -7.93
CA ILE A 126 12.60 6.37 -6.50
C ILE A 126 11.10 6.44 -6.19
N SER A 127 10.32 7.15 -7.00
CA SER A 127 8.86 7.19 -6.85
C SER A 127 8.24 5.78 -6.93
N LEU A 128 8.68 4.97 -7.89
CA LEU A 128 8.25 3.57 -7.99
C LEU A 128 8.63 2.73 -6.76
N LEU A 129 9.81 2.96 -6.18
CA LEU A 129 10.21 2.29 -4.94
C LEU A 129 9.33 2.70 -3.76
N LEU A 130 8.96 3.98 -3.64
CA LEU A 130 8.03 4.46 -2.62
C LEU A 130 6.64 3.87 -2.81
N LEU A 131 6.15 3.80 -4.05
CA LEU A 131 4.85 3.20 -4.38
C LEU A 131 4.81 1.71 -4.04
N VAL A 132 5.80 0.94 -4.51
CA VAL A 132 5.86 -0.51 -4.28
C VAL A 132 6.17 -0.82 -2.82
N GLY A 133 7.16 -0.16 -2.25
CA GLY A 133 7.57 -0.34 -0.85
C GLY A 133 6.46 0.07 0.11
N GLY A 134 5.83 1.22 -0.11
CA GLY A 134 4.69 1.69 0.68
C GLY A 134 3.49 0.74 0.57
N GLY A 135 3.14 0.29 -0.63
CA GLY A 135 2.05 -0.68 -0.80
C GLY A 135 2.33 -2.00 -0.08
N LEU A 136 3.54 -2.55 -0.18
CA LEU A 136 3.92 -3.75 0.56
C LEU A 136 3.90 -3.52 2.08
N PHE A 137 4.41 -2.38 2.53
CA PHE A 137 4.46 -2.00 3.94
C PHE A 137 3.06 -1.92 4.56
N GLU A 138 2.13 -1.22 3.90
CA GLU A 138 0.75 -1.07 4.35
C GLU A 138 0.03 -2.43 4.43
N PHE A 139 0.15 -3.25 3.39
CA PHE A 139 -0.48 -4.57 3.40
C PHE A 139 0.11 -5.50 4.47
N VAL A 140 1.43 -5.50 4.66
CA VAL A 140 2.08 -6.33 5.68
C VAL A 140 1.68 -5.88 7.08
N THR A 141 1.78 -4.58 7.37
CA THR A 141 1.41 -4.04 8.69
C THR A 141 -0.07 -4.26 8.99
N GLY A 142 -0.95 -4.13 7.99
CA GLY A 142 -2.38 -4.46 8.11
C GLY A 142 -2.63 -5.95 8.42
N VAL A 143 -1.97 -6.86 7.71
CA VAL A 143 -2.08 -8.32 7.94
C VAL A 143 -1.59 -8.69 9.35
N LEU A 144 -0.43 -8.20 9.75
CA LEU A 144 0.12 -8.45 11.08
C LEU A 144 -0.82 -7.94 12.18
N ASN A 145 -1.43 -6.78 12.00
CA ASN A 145 -2.38 -6.22 12.96
C ASN A 145 -3.66 -7.05 13.10
N VAL A 146 -4.26 -7.52 11.99
CA VAL A 146 -5.47 -8.35 12.07
C VAL A 146 -5.20 -9.76 12.61
N GLN A 147 -3.94 -10.21 12.54
CA GLN A 147 -3.46 -11.45 13.15
C GLN A 147 -2.99 -11.28 14.60
N LEU A 148 -2.92 -10.04 15.10
CA LEU A 148 -2.32 -9.68 16.39
C LEU A 148 -0.84 -10.11 16.51
N ASP A 149 -0.13 -10.19 15.39
CA ASP A 149 1.26 -10.66 15.32
C ASP A 149 2.25 -9.49 15.22
N TYR A 150 2.64 -8.93 16.36
CA TYR A 150 3.49 -7.73 16.46
C TYR A 150 4.98 -8.06 16.57
N VAL A 151 5.52 -8.75 15.58
CA VAL A 151 6.94 -9.16 15.53
C VAL A 151 7.94 -8.02 15.25
N PHE A 152 7.46 -6.80 15.03
CA PHE A 152 8.29 -5.63 14.75
C PHE A 152 8.37 -4.70 15.98
N PRO A 153 9.48 -3.98 16.19
CA PRO A 153 9.73 -3.18 17.39
C PRO A 153 8.88 -1.89 17.48
N GLY A 154 7.91 -1.69 16.59
CA GLY A 154 7.11 -0.47 16.49
C GLY A 154 5.63 -0.72 16.78
N SER A 155 4.89 0.35 17.02
CA SER A 155 3.42 0.29 17.15
C SER A 155 2.78 0.31 15.76
N PHE A 156 1.78 -0.55 15.53
CA PHE A 156 1.00 -0.56 14.29
C PHE A 156 0.41 0.83 13.98
N TYR A 157 -0.15 1.50 14.98
CA TYR A 157 -0.85 2.77 14.80
C TYR A 157 0.00 3.86 14.11
N PRO A 158 1.17 4.28 14.63
CA PRO A 158 2.00 5.25 13.94
C PRO A 158 2.56 4.71 12.63
N LEU A 159 3.00 3.44 12.60
CA LEU A 159 3.62 2.86 11.40
C LEU A 159 2.64 2.87 10.23
N HIS A 160 1.45 2.31 10.43
CA HIS A 160 0.42 2.22 9.40
C HIS A 160 -0.17 3.59 9.06
N PHE A 161 -0.37 4.48 10.04
CA PHE A 161 -0.90 5.83 9.76
C PHE A 161 0.05 6.66 8.90
N TYR A 162 1.32 6.80 9.31
CA TYR A 162 2.28 7.59 8.55
C TYR A 162 2.70 6.89 7.26
N GLY A 163 2.81 5.56 7.28
CA GLY A 163 3.04 4.75 6.10
C GLY A 163 1.96 4.96 5.05
N ALA A 164 0.68 4.99 5.45
CA ALA A 164 -0.44 5.24 4.56
C ALA A 164 -0.32 6.61 3.88
N TRP A 165 0.08 7.67 4.59
CA TRP A 165 0.29 8.99 3.99
C TRP A 165 1.46 9.03 3.02
N VAL A 166 2.60 8.44 3.36
CA VAL A 166 3.76 8.35 2.46
C VAL A 166 3.40 7.56 1.20
N PHE A 167 2.75 6.41 1.38
CA PHE A 167 2.30 5.57 0.29
C PHE A 167 1.29 6.29 -0.60
N PHE A 168 0.27 6.92 -0.02
CA PHE A 168 -0.79 7.57 -0.77
C PHE A 168 -0.28 8.81 -1.53
N ALA A 169 0.71 9.53 -0.98
CA ALA A 169 1.41 10.60 -1.70
C ALA A 169 2.11 10.08 -2.97
N ALA A 170 2.78 8.92 -2.89
CA ALA A 170 3.39 8.28 -4.06
C ALA A 170 2.35 7.67 -5.02
N PHE A 171 1.16 7.31 -4.51
CA PHE A 171 0.07 6.73 -5.29
C PHE A 171 -0.66 7.74 -6.19
N VAL A 172 -0.73 9.00 -5.78
CA VAL A 172 -1.38 10.08 -6.55
C VAL A 172 -0.43 10.89 -7.43
N ALA A 173 0.89 10.73 -7.27
CA ALA A 173 1.94 11.42 -8.02
C ALA A 173 2.17 10.81 -9.41
#